data_AF-A0A967WYK6-F1
#
_entry.id   AF-A0A967WYK6-F1
#
_cell.length_a   1.000
_cell.length_b   1.000
_cell.length_c   1.000
_cell.angle_alpha   90.00
_cell.angle_beta   90.00
_cell.angle_gamma   90.00
#
_symmetry.space_group_name_H-M   'P 1'
#
loop_
_entity.id
_entity.type
_entity.pdbx_description
1 polymer ?
#
loop_
_entity_poly.entity_id
_entity_poly.type
_entity_poly.pdbx_seq_one_letter_code
_entity_poly.pdbx_strand_id
1 'polypeptide(L)'
;ETGFEAEEWTPMGSYRVDASRGAGIAHFFLARQAHRVGEPDSDDLEEQELLLLTREEVQAALVSGDFKVLPWATIVSLALAVLEG
;
A
#
# COMPACT_ATOMS: atom_id res chain seq x y z
N GLU A 1 -1.58 10.20 -8.99
CA GLU A 1 -0.75 9.02 -8.65
C GLU A 1 -0.99 7.84 -9.59
N THR A 2 -1.92 6.88 -9.36
CA THR A 2 -1.92 5.61 -10.13
C THR A 2 -2.93 5.48 -11.28
N GLY A 3 -3.96 6.33 -11.35
CA GLY A 3 -5.02 6.24 -12.38
C GLY A 3 -6.11 5.19 -12.08
N PHE A 4 -6.18 4.68 -10.85
CA PHE A 4 -7.20 3.74 -10.39
C PHE A 4 -8.13 4.36 -9.34
N GLU A 5 -9.40 3.97 -9.39
CA GLU A 5 -10.39 4.24 -8.35
C GLU A 5 -10.93 2.93 -7.79
N ALA A 6 -11.37 2.95 -6.54
CA ALA A 6 -11.93 1.79 -5.86
C ALA A 6 -13.23 2.17 -5.16
N GLU A 7 -14.20 1.25 -5.17
CA GLU A 7 -15.51 1.46 -4.57
C GLU A 7 -15.52 1.08 -3.08
N GLU A 8 -14.67 0.14 -2.69
CA GLU A 8 -14.63 -0.39 -1.33
C GLU A 8 -13.32 -0.02 -0.63
N TRP A 9 -13.44 0.68 0.50
CA TRP A 9 -12.30 1.08 1.33
C TRP A 9 -12.47 0.55 2.74
N THR A 10 -11.56 -0.34 3.16
CA THR A 10 -11.56 -0.89 4.52
C THR A 10 -10.44 -0.26 5.34
N PRO A 11 -10.73 0.44 6.45
CA PRO A 11 -9.67 0.99 7.31
C PRO A 11 -8.91 -0.12 8.03
N MET A 12 -7.59 -0.01 8.06
CA MET A 12 -6.69 -0.98 8.70
C MET A 12 -5.95 -0.41 9.91
N GLY A 13 -6.34 0.78 10.36
CA GLY A 13 -5.81 1.41 11.58
C GLY A 13 -4.91 2.60 11.31
N SER A 14 -4.28 3.08 12.37
CA SER A 14 -3.40 4.26 12.33
C SER A 14 -2.19 4.05 13.22
N TYR A 15 -1.01 4.32 12.68
CA TYR A 15 0.27 3.93 13.28
C TYR A 15 1.22 5.11 13.29
N ARG A 16 1.95 5.31 14.39
CA ARG A 16 3.07 6.25 14.43
C ARG A 16 4.23 5.68 13.63
N VAL A 17 4.76 6.47 12.69
CA VAL A 17 5.86 6.04 11.81
C VAL A 17 7.22 6.28 12.47
N ASP A 18 7.42 7.44 13.09
CA ASP A 18 8.60 7.73 13.89
C ASP A 18 8.18 8.08 15.32
N ALA A 19 7.92 7.04 16.12
CA ALA A 19 7.49 7.18 17.50
C ALA A 19 8.51 7.92 18.36
N SER A 20 9.81 7.78 18.05
CA SER A 20 10.91 8.37 18.82
C SER A 20 11.00 9.89 18.65
N ARG A 21 10.63 10.40 17.47
CA ARG A 21 10.57 11.83 17.16
C ARG A 21 9.16 12.42 17.25
N GLY A 22 8.16 11.58 17.50
CA GLY A 22 6.75 11.98 17.53
C GLY A 22 6.22 12.45 16.18
N ALA A 23 6.89 12.08 15.07
CA ALA A 23 6.60 12.58 13.74
C ALA A 23 5.92 11.50 12.88
N GLY A 24 4.91 11.93 12.12
CA GLY A 24 4.22 11.10 11.13
C GLY A 24 3.21 10.12 11.75
N ILE A 25 1.98 10.16 11.22
CA ILE A 25 0.97 9.13 11.43
C ILE A 25 0.61 8.57 10.06
N ALA A 26 0.71 7.26 9.90
CA ALA A 26 0.21 6.57 8.73
C ALA A 26 -1.20 6.05 9.01
N HIS A 27 -2.15 6.41 8.16
CA HIS A 27 -3.52 5.89 8.18
C HIS A 27 -3.66 4.89 7.04
N PHE A 28 -3.93 3.63 7.37
CA PHE A 28 -3.93 2.55 6.39
C PHE A 28 -5.33 2.17 5.94
N PHE A 29 -5.47 1.88 4.65
CA PHE A 29 -6.71 1.44 4.04
C PHE A 29 -6.43 0.34 3.00
N LEU A 30 -7.32 -0.66 2.93
CA LEU A 30 -7.36 -1.64 1.85
C LEU A 30 -8.45 -1.22 0.87
N ALA A 31 -8.05 -0.89 -0.35
CA ALA A 31 -8.93 -0.59 -1.47
C ALA A 31 -9.27 -1.89 -2.23
N ARG A 32 -10.55 -2.16 -2.49
CA ARG A 32 -11.02 -3.32 -3.27
C ARG A 32 -11.95 -2.89 -4.39
N GLN A 33 -12.11 -3.77 -5.38
CA GLN A 33 -12.80 -3.47 -6.64
C GLN A 33 -12.17 -2.27 -7.36
N ALA A 34 -10.84 -2.20 -7.34
CA ALA A 34 -10.10 -1.15 -8.02
C ALA A 34 -10.19 -1.34 -9.54
N HIS A 35 -10.56 -0.27 -10.25
CA HIS A 35 -10.61 -0.24 -11.70
C HIS A 35 -9.90 0.99 -12.24
N ARG A 36 -9.38 0.86 -13.46
CA ARG A 36 -8.65 1.95 -14.12
C ARG A 36 -9.62 3.00 -14.63
N VAL A 37 -9.37 4.25 -14.28
CA VAL A 37 -10.18 5.42 -14.71
C VAL A 37 -9.37 6.41 -15.53
N GLY A 38 -8.04 6.31 -15.53
CA GLY A 38 -7.17 7.22 -16.27
C GLY A 38 -5.72 6.76 -16.30
N GLU A 39 -4.87 7.62 -16.88
CA GLU A 39 -3.42 7.46 -16.79
C GLU A 39 -2.93 7.81 -15.37
N PRO A 40 -1.83 7.20 -14.90
CA PRO A 40 -1.11 7.68 -13.74
C PRO A 40 -0.80 9.17 -13.86
N ASP A 41 -1.01 9.89 -12.77
CA ASP A 41 -0.62 11.30 -12.66
C ASP A 41 0.66 11.32 -11.82
N SER A 42 1.80 11.40 -12.50
CA SER A 42 3.14 11.47 -11.92
C SER A 42 3.70 12.89 -12.12
N ASP A 43 3.95 13.60 -11.02
CA ASP A 43 4.76 14.82 -11.06
C ASP A 43 6.23 14.45 -11.36
N ASP A 44 6.97 15.34 -12.02
CA ASP A 44 8.36 15.15 -12.48
C ASP A 44 9.34 14.84 -11.32
N LEU A 45 8.93 15.13 -10.08
CA LEU A 45 9.73 14.92 -8.88
C LEU A 45 9.57 13.52 -8.25
N GLU A 46 8.60 12.72 -8.69
CA GLU A 46 8.31 11.39 -8.13
C GLU A 46 8.09 10.36 -9.25
N GLU A 47 9.14 10.04 -10.00
CA GLU A 47 9.10 8.91 -10.95
C GLU A 47 8.77 7.60 -10.22
N GLN A 48 7.63 7.01 -10.57
CA GLN A 48 7.14 5.75 -9.99
C GLN A 48 6.65 4.82 -11.11
N GLU A 49 6.98 3.53 -10.98
CA GLU A 49 6.45 2.48 -11.87
C GLU A 49 5.28 1.77 -11.20
N LEU A 50 4.14 1.69 -11.90
CA LEU A 50 2.99 0.92 -11.42
C LEU A 50 3.16 -0.57 -11.73
N LEU A 51 3.34 -1.38 -10.68
CA LEU A 51 3.41 -2.83 -10.77
C LEU A 51 2.07 -3.46 -10.38
N LEU A 52 1.54 -4.33 -11.25
CA LEU A 52 0.39 -5.18 -10.93
C LEU A 52 0.91 -6.57 -10.56
N LEU A 53 0.80 -6.90 -9.28
CA LEU A 53 1.29 -8.15 -8.72
C LEU A 53 0.12 -9.04 -8.31
N THR A 54 0.31 -10.34 -8.49
CA THR A 54 -0.54 -11.37 -7.87
C THR A 54 -0.36 -11.37 -6.35
N ARG A 55 -1.29 -12.00 -5.64
CA ARG A 55 -1.22 -12.12 -4.19
C ARG A 55 0.05 -12.86 -3.76
N GLU A 56 0.41 -13.92 -4.47
CA GLU A 56 1.58 -14.74 -4.21
C GLU A 56 2.88 -13.94 -4.41
N GLU A 57 2.94 -13.09 -5.45
CA GLU A 57 4.06 -12.19 -5.69
C GLU A 57 4.20 -11.13 -4.60
N VAL A 58 3.08 -10.54 -4.15
CA VAL A 58 3.08 -9.59 -3.02
C VAL A 58 3.57 -10.27 -1.74
N GLN A 59 3.12 -11.49 -1.46
CA GLN A 59 3.56 -12.26 -0.30
C GLN A 59 5.06 -12.60 -0.40
N ALA A 60 5.54 -13.00 -1.58
CA ALA A 60 6.95 -13.27 -1.80
C ALA A 60 7.81 -12.00 -1.57
N ALA A 61 7.40 -10.86 -2.13
CA ALA A 61 8.06 -9.56 -1.96
C ALA A 61 8.10 -9.09 -0.49
N LEU A 62 7.05 -9.41 0.28
CA LEU A 62 7.02 -9.15 1.71
C LEU A 62 8.07 -9.98 2.45
N VAL A 63 8.13 -11.28 2.16
CA VAL A 63 9.05 -12.22 2.83
C VAL A 63 10.51 -11.98 2.43
N SER A 64 10.77 -11.59 1.18
CA SER A 64 12.11 -11.18 0.71
C SER A 64 12.56 -9.84 1.30
N GLY A 65 11.65 -9.09 1.93
CA GLY A 65 11.91 -7.80 2.53
C GLY A 65 12.06 -6.69 1.49
N ASP A 66 11.41 -6.80 0.33
CA ASP A 66 11.50 -5.80 -0.74
C ASP A 66 10.85 -4.46 -0.38
N PHE A 67 9.88 -4.48 0.54
CA PHE A 67 9.36 -3.27 1.17
C PHE A 67 10.37 -2.69 2.17
N LYS A 68 11.11 -1.65 1.76
CA LYS A 68 12.21 -1.05 2.55
C LYS A 68 11.77 -0.02 3.59
N VAL A 69 10.47 0.26 3.68
CA VAL A 69 9.90 1.24 4.60
C VAL A 69 8.85 0.54 5.46
N LEU A 70 8.96 0.69 6.79
CA LEU A 70 8.12 -0.03 7.75
C LEU A 70 6.61 0.14 7.51
N PRO A 71 6.08 1.35 7.21
CA PRO A 71 4.67 1.51 6.86
C PRO A 71 4.22 0.64 5.68
N TRP A 72 5.04 0.50 4.64
CA TRP A 72 4.72 -0.30 3.46
C TRP A 72 4.68 -1.80 3.77
N ALA A 73 5.69 -2.31 4.48
CA ALA A 73 5.69 -3.70 4.92
C ALA A 73 4.48 -3.98 5.83
N THR A 74 4.12 -3.03 6.70
CA THR A 74 2.99 -3.16 7.63
C THR A 74 1.65 -3.21 6.90
N ILE A 75 1.38 -2.26 6.00
CA ILE A 75 0.09 -2.20 5.28
C ILE A 75 -0.13 -3.46 4.42
N VAL A 76 0.93 -3.96 3.77
CA VAL A 76 0.88 -5.19 2.97
C VAL A 76 0.63 -6.41 3.85
N SER A 77 1.30 -6.50 5.01
CA SER A 77 1.10 -7.60 5.96
C SER A 77 -0.34 -7.64 6.48
N LEU A 78 -0.90 -6.49 6.85
CA LEU A 78 -2.28 -6.38 7.32
C LEU A 78 -3.28 -6.75 6.22
N ALA A 79 -3.06 -6.26 4.99
CA ALA A 79 -3.91 -6.57 3.85
C ALA A 79 -3.92 -8.08 3.56
N LEU A 80 -2.76 -8.74 3.54
CA LEU A 80 -2.68 -10.19 3.35
C LEU A 80 -3.41 -10.95 4.46
N ALA A 81 -3.24 -10.57 5.73
CA ALA A 81 -3.92 -11.21 6.85
C ALA A 81 -5.45 -11.09 6.79
N VAL A 82 -5.97 -9.94 6.32
CA VAL A 82 -7.42 -9.74 6.15
C VAL A 82 -7.98 -10.55 4.97
N LEU A 83 -7.19 -10.77 3.92
CA LEU A 83 -7.60 -11.55 2.74
C LEU A 83 -7.46 -13.07 2.92
N GLU A 84 -6.88 -13.52 4.04
CA GLU A 84 -6.79 -14.94 4.44
C GLU A 84 -8.00 -15.43 5.22
N GLY A 85 -8.73 -14.52 5.87
CA GLY A 85 -9.95 -14.82 6.64
C GLY A 85 -11.21 -14.78 5.79
#